data_AF-A0A3S3PYR5-F1
#
_entry.id   AF-A0A3S3PYR5-F1
#
_cell.length_a   1.000
_cell.length_b   1.000
_cell.length_c   1.000
_cell.angle_alpha   90.00
_cell.angle_beta   90.00
_cell.angle_gamma   90.00
#
_symmetry.space_group_name_H-M   'P 1'
#
loop_
_entity.id
_entity.type
_entity.pdbx_description
1 polymer ?
#
loop_
_entity_poly.entity_id
_entity_poly.type
_entity_poly.pdbx_seq_one_letter_code
_entity_poly.pdbx_strand_id
1 'polypeptide(L)'
;MALAEHAVDDVQNLLTKANHDLSIVQHRLQKEFQHIYPDNANPCKLVSRIKKIQDDLSSLKEQCRELLAAKQDLIDKARITLVGNRSLLQRMQASSGLTTINDSDDLEYTNLNQIIDEWTSQVRSKTGNAMNDSDSEDINQLLFSAIVQNN
;
A
#
# COMPACT_ATOMS: atom_id res chain seq x y z
N MET A 1 -1.27 -3.41 -71.06
CA MET A 1 -2.24 -2.86 -70.10
C MET A 1 -3.01 -3.97 -69.38
N ALA A 2 -3.68 -4.89 -70.10
CA ALA A 2 -4.42 -6.01 -69.49
C ALA A 2 -3.62 -6.97 -68.57
N LEU A 3 -2.33 -7.23 -68.88
CA LEU A 3 -1.46 -8.07 -68.03
C LEU A 3 -1.11 -7.43 -66.68
N ALA A 4 -1.03 -6.10 -66.63
CA ALA A 4 -0.74 -5.37 -65.39
C ALA A 4 -1.97 -5.32 -64.49
N GLU A 5 -3.16 -5.23 -65.07
CA GLU A 5 -4.45 -5.25 -64.37
C GLU A 5 -4.69 -6.62 -63.70
N HIS A 6 -4.45 -7.72 -64.43
CA HIS A 6 -4.54 -9.07 -63.86
C HIS A 6 -3.54 -9.33 -62.72
N ALA A 7 -2.29 -8.84 -62.86
CA ALA A 7 -1.30 -8.98 -61.80
C ALA A 7 -1.68 -8.17 -60.54
N VAL A 8 -2.34 -7.02 -60.70
CA VAL A 8 -2.87 -6.23 -59.59
C VAL A 8 -4.05 -6.95 -58.93
N ASP A 9 -4.96 -7.54 -59.69
CA ASP A 9 -6.07 -8.34 -59.17
C ASP A 9 -5.58 -9.57 -58.38
N ASP A 10 -4.56 -10.26 -58.88
CA ASP A 10 -3.94 -11.40 -58.18
C ASP A 10 -3.33 -10.99 -56.83
N VAL A 11 -2.61 -9.86 -56.81
CA VAL A 11 -2.05 -9.31 -55.56
C VAL A 11 -3.16 -8.88 -54.59
N GLN A 12 -4.22 -8.24 -55.09
CA GLN A 12 -5.36 -7.83 -54.28
C GLN A 12 -6.08 -9.04 -53.67
N ASN A 13 -6.28 -10.09 -54.46
CA ASN A 13 -6.89 -11.34 -53.98
C ASN A 13 -6.00 -12.03 -52.93
N LEU A 14 -4.68 -12.05 -53.16
CA LEU A 14 -3.73 -12.61 -52.20
C LEU A 14 -3.74 -11.86 -50.87
N LEU A 15 -3.71 -10.51 -50.91
CA LEU A 15 -3.75 -9.68 -49.71
C LEU A 15 -5.08 -9.82 -48.96
N THR A 16 -6.19 -9.92 -49.70
CA THR A 16 -7.52 -10.13 -49.11
C THR A 16 -7.57 -11.48 -48.39
N LYS A 17 -7.04 -12.53 -49.02
CA LYS A 17 -6.93 -13.86 -48.41
C LYS A 17 -6.02 -13.84 -47.18
N ALA A 18 -4.83 -13.23 -47.28
CA ALA A 18 -3.91 -13.13 -46.16
C ALA A 18 -4.53 -12.38 -44.97
N ASN A 19 -5.28 -11.30 -45.23
CA ASN A 19 -5.98 -10.56 -44.19
C ASN A 19 -7.09 -11.40 -43.52
N HIS A 20 -7.81 -12.19 -44.32
CA HIS A 20 -8.81 -13.12 -43.80
C HIS A 20 -8.17 -14.22 -42.93
N ASP A 21 -7.08 -14.83 -43.41
CA ASP A 21 -6.35 -15.86 -42.68
C ASP A 21 -5.78 -15.31 -41.36
N LEU A 22 -5.21 -14.09 -41.37
CA LEU A 22 -4.76 -13.41 -40.14
C LEU A 22 -5.91 -13.15 -39.17
N SER A 23 -7.09 -12.76 -39.65
CA SER A 23 -8.27 -12.55 -38.81
C SER A 23 -8.74 -13.84 -38.14
N ILE A 24 -8.69 -14.97 -38.86
CA ILE A 24 -9.01 -16.30 -38.29
C ILE A 24 -7.98 -16.67 -37.22
N VAL A 25 -6.69 -16.49 -37.48
CA VAL A 25 -5.62 -16.76 -36.51
C VAL A 25 -5.81 -15.91 -35.25
N GLN A 26 -6.04 -14.60 -35.39
CA GLN A 26 -6.31 -13.71 -34.27
C GLN A 26 -7.50 -14.18 -33.43
N HIS A 27 -8.61 -14.55 -34.09
CA HIS A 27 -9.81 -15.01 -33.38
C HIS A 27 -9.57 -16.30 -32.59
N ARG A 28 -8.85 -17.26 -33.19
CA ARG A 28 -8.50 -18.53 -32.52
C ARG A 28 -7.59 -18.30 -31.32
N LEU A 29 -6.53 -17.51 -31.49
CA LEU A 29 -5.62 -17.15 -30.40
C LEU A 29 -6.37 -16.45 -29.26
N GLN A 30 -7.28 -15.53 -29.57
CA GLN A 30 -8.07 -14.85 -28.55
C GLN A 30 -8.97 -15.82 -27.76
N LYS A 31 -9.58 -16.79 -28.45
CA LYS A 31 -10.43 -17.81 -27.83
C LYS A 31 -9.63 -18.76 -26.95
N GLU A 32 -8.48 -19.23 -27.42
CA GLU A 32 -7.56 -20.07 -26.65
C GLU A 32 -7.03 -19.31 -25.43
N PHE A 33 -6.64 -18.06 -25.60
CA PHE A 33 -6.17 -17.21 -24.51
C PHE A 33 -7.25 -17.04 -23.42
N GLN A 34 -8.51 -16.78 -23.79
CA GLN A 34 -9.62 -16.69 -22.83
C GLN A 34 -9.95 -18.04 -22.16
N HIS A 35 -9.74 -19.14 -22.87
CA HIS A 35 -9.96 -20.48 -22.33
C HIS A 35 -8.89 -20.87 -21.30
N ILE A 36 -7.62 -20.60 -21.62
CA ILE A 36 -6.47 -20.88 -20.75
C ILE A 36 -6.45 -19.93 -19.55
N TYR A 37 -6.75 -18.65 -19.79
CA TYR A 37 -6.73 -17.61 -18.77
C TYR A 37 -8.13 -17.05 -18.52
N PRO A 38 -8.90 -17.68 -17.60
CA PRO A 38 -10.14 -17.11 -17.13
C PRO A 38 -9.90 -15.74 -16.48
N ASP A 39 -10.96 -14.95 -16.33
CA ASP A 39 -10.88 -13.55 -15.92
C ASP A 39 -10.08 -13.28 -14.63
N ASN A 40 -10.14 -14.19 -13.66
CA ASN A 40 -9.42 -14.09 -12.39
C ASN A 40 -7.92 -14.41 -12.50
N ALA A 41 -7.50 -15.10 -13.57
CA ALA A 41 -6.12 -15.51 -13.85
C ALA A 41 -5.52 -14.85 -15.11
N ASN A 42 -6.28 -13.97 -15.76
CA ASN A 42 -5.84 -13.22 -16.93
C ASN A 42 -4.64 -12.31 -16.58
N PRO A 43 -3.46 -12.50 -17.20
CA PRO A 43 -2.25 -11.75 -16.85
C PRO A 43 -2.42 -10.23 -16.92
N CYS A 44 -3.12 -9.70 -17.94
CA CYS A 44 -3.36 -8.27 -18.06
C CYS A 44 -4.25 -7.73 -16.93
N LYS A 45 -5.28 -8.49 -16.54
CA LYS A 45 -6.16 -8.15 -15.40
C LYS A 45 -5.44 -8.31 -14.05
N LEU A 46 -4.54 -9.27 -13.92
CA LEU A 46 -3.72 -9.43 -12.73
C LEU A 46 -2.78 -8.23 -12.54
N VAL A 47 -2.09 -7.81 -13.61
CA VAL A 47 -1.22 -6.62 -13.57
C VAL A 47 -2.02 -5.37 -13.18
N SER A 48 -3.21 -5.16 -13.74
CA SER A 48 -4.03 -4.00 -13.37
C SER A 48 -4.50 -4.05 -11.91
N ARG A 49 -4.88 -5.23 -11.41
CA ARG A 49 -5.23 -5.42 -9.99
C ARG A 49 -4.03 -5.21 -9.06
N ILE A 50 -2.85 -5.69 -9.43
CA ILE A 50 -1.61 -5.49 -8.65
C ILE A 50 -1.27 -4.01 -8.58
N LYS A 51 -1.30 -3.30 -9.72
CA LYS A 51 -1.07 -1.84 -9.74
C LYS A 51 -2.05 -1.10 -8.84
N LYS A 52 -3.34 -1.44 -8.93
CA LYS A 52 -4.36 -0.86 -8.04
C LYS A 52 -4.04 -1.13 -6.57
N ILE A 53 -3.66 -2.35 -6.21
CA ILE A 53 -3.28 -2.69 -4.82
C ILE A 53 -2.04 -1.90 -4.38
N GLN A 54 -1.05 -1.70 -5.25
CA GLN A 54 0.13 -0.88 -4.94
C GLN A 54 -0.24 0.59 -4.67
N ASP A 55 -1.14 1.15 -5.47
CA ASP A 55 -1.65 2.51 -5.27
C ASP A 55 -2.45 2.61 -3.97
N ASP A 56 -3.39 1.68 -3.74
CA ASP A 56 -4.23 1.62 -2.54
C ASP A 56 -3.37 1.44 -1.27
N LEU A 57 -2.34 0.60 -1.31
CA LEU A 57 -1.40 0.41 -0.20
C LEU A 57 -0.58 1.66 0.10
N SER A 58 -0.14 2.37 -0.94
CA SER A 58 0.62 3.62 -0.80
C SER A 58 -0.25 4.70 -0.15
N SER A 59 -1.50 4.83 -0.61
CA SER A 59 -2.49 5.73 -0.01
C SER A 59 -2.79 5.35 1.44
N LEU A 60 -3.01 4.05 1.72
CA LEU A 60 -3.29 3.57 3.08
C LEU A 60 -2.13 3.85 4.03
N LYS A 61 -0.89 3.66 3.57
CA LYS A 61 0.31 3.96 4.36
C LYS A 61 0.35 5.43 4.77
N GLU A 62 0.05 6.35 3.86
CA GLU A 62 0.01 7.77 4.18
C GLU A 62 -1.12 8.11 5.16
N GLN A 63 -2.32 7.58 4.94
CA GLN A 63 -3.45 7.75 5.87
C GLN A 63 -3.11 7.23 7.28
N CYS A 64 -2.45 6.08 7.40
CA CYS A 64 -1.98 5.58 8.68
C CYS A 64 -0.95 6.52 9.32
N ARG A 65 -0.05 7.10 8.54
CA ARG A 65 0.94 8.06 9.04
C ARG A 65 0.28 9.33 9.58
N GLU A 66 -0.67 9.90 8.84
CA GLU A 66 -1.46 11.05 9.26
C GLU A 66 -2.25 10.75 10.54
N LEU A 67 -2.89 9.58 10.62
CA LEU A 67 -3.63 9.16 11.81
C LEU A 67 -2.71 9.03 13.03
N LEU A 68 -1.52 8.44 12.88
CA LEU A 68 -0.54 8.34 13.95
C LEU A 68 -0.07 9.73 14.41
N ALA A 69 0.17 10.66 13.49
CA ALA A 69 0.54 12.03 13.81
C ALA A 69 -0.58 12.77 14.56
N ALA A 70 -1.83 12.64 14.09
CA ALA A 70 -2.99 13.23 14.76
C ALA A 70 -3.20 12.66 16.17
N LYS A 71 -2.99 11.35 16.36
CA LYS A 71 -3.04 10.72 17.68
C LYS A 71 -1.93 11.23 18.60
N GLN A 72 -0.71 11.42 18.09
CA GLN A 72 0.38 11.99 18.89
C GLN A 72 0.08 13.43 19.34
N ASP A 73 -0.41 14.28 18.43
CA ASP A 73 -0.82 15.65 18.75
C ASP A 73 -1.92 15.69 19.83
N LEU A 74 -2.91 14.79 19.75
CA LEU A 74 -3.94 14.67 20.77
C LEU A 74 -3.36 14.27 22.14
N ILE A 75 -2.44 13.31 22.18
CA ILE A 75 -1.75 12.88 23.40
C ILE A 75 -0.97 14.05 24.01
N ASP A 76 -0.22 14.79 23.19
CA ASP A 76 0.58 15.92 23.64
C ASP A 76 -0.31 17.03 24.23
N LYS A 77 -1.41 17.38 23.55
CA LYS A 77 -2.40 18.35 24.04
C LYS A 77 -3.08 17.91 25.33
N ALA A 78 -3.49 16.64 25.42
CA ALA A 78 -4.09 16.08 26.61
C ALA A 78 -3.11 16.12 27.79
N ARG A 79 -1.85 15.73 27.56
CA ARG A 79 -0.79 15.77 28.57
C ARG A 79 -0.54 17.18 29.08
N ILE A 80 -0.36 18.15 28.18
CA ILE A 80 -0.16 19.57 28.55
C ILE A 80 -1.32 20.07 29.41
N THR A 81 -2.55 19.78 28.99
CA THR A 81 -3.76 20.24 29.68
C THR A 81 -3.91 19.58 31.05
N LEU A 82 -3.77 18.25 31.14
CA LEU A 82 -3.95 17.50 32.38
C LEU A 82 -2.85 17.82 33.40
N VAL A 83 -1.58 17.85 32.99
CA VAL A 83 -0.45 18.25 33.85
C VAL A 83 -0.63 19.69 34.31
N GLY A 84 -1.03 20.59 33.39
CA GLY A 84 -1.31 22.00 33.69
C GLY A 84 -2.40 22.15 34.75
N ASN A 85 -3.56 21.52 34.53
CA ASN A 85 -4.69 21.55 35.47
C ASN A 85 -4.32 20.94 36.82
N ARG A 86 -3.60 19.84 36.83
CA ARG A 86 -3.12 19.20 38.06
C ARG A 86 -2.20 20.14 38.86
N SER A 87 -1.25 20.78 38.19
CA SER A 87 -0.34 21.73 38.85
C SER A 87 -1.09 22.93 39.46
N LEU A 88 -2.14 23.42 38.78
CA LEU A 88 -3.02 24.46 39.31
C LEU A 88 -3.76 23.97 40.56
N LEU A 89 -4.34 22.77 40.53
CA LEU A 89 -5.05 22.18 41.66
C LEU A 89 -4.14 21.99 42.88
N GLN A 90 -2.91 21.48 42.68
CA GLN A 90 -1.92 21.34 43.76
C GLN A 90 -1.60 22.69 44.41
N ARG A 91 -1.42 23.76 43.61
CA ARG A 91 -1.21 25.12 44.16
C ARG A 91 -2.42 25.61 44.94
N MET A 92 -3.64 25.37 44.46
CA MET A 92 -4.87 25.74 45.15
C MET A 92 -5.01 24.99 46.49
N GLN A 93 -4.74 23.69 46.51
CA GLN A 93 -4.72 22.87 47.73
C GLN A 93 -3.71 23.40 48.74
N ALA A 94 -2.47 23.64 48.30
CA ALA A 94 -1.42 24.19 49.15
C ALA A 94 -1.81 25.55 49.74
N SER A 95 -2.40 26.44 48.94
CA SER A 95 -2.88 27.76 49.41
C SER A 95 -4.06 27.68 50.39
N SER A 96 -4.81 26.58 50.36
CA SER A 96 -5.97 26.34 51.25
C SER A 96 -5.59 25.53 52.50
N GLY A 97 -4.30 25.20 52.69
CA GLY A 97 -3.82 24.38 53.81
C GLY A 97 -4.20 22.90 53.70
N LEU A 98 -4.60 22.42 52.52
CA LEU A 98 -4.91 21.01 52.26
C LEU A 98 -3.63 20.25 51.87
N THR A 99 -3.58 18.98 52.24
CA THR A 99 -2.47 18.09 51.85
C THR A 99 -2.41 17.94 50.34
N THR A 100 -1.22 18.11 49.77
CA THR A 100 -0.98 17.89 48.34
C THR A 100 -0.49 16.46 48.13
N ILE A 101 -1.03 15.79 47.11
CA ILE A 101 -0.56 14.45 46.71
C ILE A 101 0.68 14.62 45.85
N ASN A 102 1.76 13.91 46.21
CA ASN A 102 3.01 13.92 45.47
C ASN A 102 2.89 13.11 44.17
N ASP A 103 3.71 13.43 43.18
CA ASP A 103 3.60 12.85 41.83
C ASP A 103 3.81 11.32 41.80
N SER A 104 4.62 10.78 42.72
CA SER A 104 4.84 9.34 42.89
C SER A 104 3.67 8.60 43.52
N ASP A 105 2.83 9.32 44.26
CA ASP A 105 1.77 8.75 45.11
C ASP A 105 0.41 8.84 44.40
N ASP A 106 0.38 9.48 43.23
CA ASP A 106 -0.78 9.64 42.36
C ASP A 106 -0.80 8.49 41.33
N LEU A 107 -1.63 7.48 41.63
CA LEU A 107 -1.75 6.26 40.81
C LEU A 107 -2.26 6.59 39.40
N GLU A 108 -3.15 7.56 39.28
CA GLU A 108 -3.75 7.99 38.02
C GLU A 108 -2.71 8.72 37.15
N TYR A 109 -1.87 9.56 37.76
CA TYR A 109 -0.80 10.26 37.05
C TYR A 109 0.32 9.33 36.59
N THR A 110 0.72 8.38 37.44
CA THR A 110 1.72 7.37 37.07
C THR A 110 1.23 6.46 35.96
N ASN A 111 -0.03 6.01 36.02
CA ASN A 111 -0.67 5.23 34.96
C ASN A 111 -0.74 5.99 33.62
N LEU A 112 -1.11 7.28 33.64
CA LEU A 112 -1.12 8.11 32.44
C LEU A 112 0.25 8.17 31.77
N ASN A 113 1.32 8.41 32.54
CA ASN A 113 2.68 8.45 31.99
C ASN A 113 3.10 7.10 31.42
N GLN A 114 2.78 5.99 32.11
CA GLN A 114 3.07 4.64 31.61
C GLN A 114 2.42 4.37 30.26
N ILE A 115 1.14 4.74 30.08
CA ILE A 115 0.42 4.56 28.82
C ILE A 115 1.05 5.40 27.70
N ILE A 116 1.46 6.64 28.00
CA ILE A 116 2.13 7.53 27.03
C ILE A 116 3.49 6.97 26.62
N ASP A 117 4.26 6.44 27.58
CA ASP A 117 5.57 5.85 27.33
C ASP A 117 5.47 4.57 26.49
N GLU A 118 4.47 3.72 26.80
CA GLU A 118 4.18 2.53 26.02
C GLU A 118 3.83 2.90 24.57
N TRP A 119 2.94 3.88 24.38
CA TRP A 119 2.59 4.40 23.06
C TRP A 119 3.83 4.90 22.30
N THR A 120 4.67 5.70 22.95
CA THR A 120 5.90 6.25 22.37
C THR A 120 6.86 5.15 21.92
N SER A 121 6.97 4.08 22.70
CA SER A 121 7.77 2.89 22.38
C SER A 121 7.21 2.15 21.15
N GLN A 122 5.89 1.97 21.07
CA GLN A 122 5.23 1.29 19.95
C GLN A 122 5.38 2.07 18.62
N VAL A 123 5.29 3.40 18.65
CA VAL A 123 5.48 4.23 17.45
C VAL A 123 6.94 4.19 16.97
N ARG A 124 7.91 4.19 17.90
CA ARG A 124 9.34 4.15 17.57
C ARG A 124 9.78 2.79 17.00
N SER A 125 9.32 1.68 17.60
CA SER A 125 9.67 0.33 17.14
C SER A 125 9.15 0.03 15.73
N LYS A 126 7.95 0.50 15.39
CA LYS A 126 7.37 0.35 14.05
C LYS A 126 8.06 1.23 12.99
N THR A 127 8.55 2.40 13.37
CA THR A 127 9.29 3.28 12.47
C THR A 127 10.69 2.72 12.14
N GLY A 128 11.35 2.08 13.10
CA GLY A 128 12.69 1.49 12.90
C GLY A 128 12.72 0.26 11.98
N ASN A 129 11.63 -0.50 11.90
CA ASN A 129 11.58 -1.71 11.07
C ASN A 129 11.36 -1.42 9.57
N ALA A 130 10.79 -0.25 9.24
CA ALA A 130 10.43 0.11 7.86
C ALA A 130 11.62 0.59 7.00
N MET A 131 12.77 0.91 7.61
CA MET A 131 13.98 1.34 6.87
C MET A 131 14.76 0.17 6.26
N ASN A 132 14.52 -1.07 6.70
CA ASN A 132 15.27 -2.25 6.26
C ASN A 132 14.56 -3.09 5.20
N ASP A 133 13.29 -2.82 4.90
CA ASP A 133 12.49 -3.51 3.87
C ASP A 133 12.65 -2.89 2.47
N SER A 134 13.68 -2.05 2.27
CA SER A 134 14.05 -1.56 0.93
C SER A 134 14.89 -2.58 0.13
N ASP A 135 15.15 -3.77 0.67
CA ASP A 135 15.58 -4.93 -0.09
C ASP A 135 14.33 -5.62 -0.67
N SER A 136 13.67 -4.88 -1.56
CA SER A 136 12.70 -5.43 -2.51
C SER A 136 13.45 -6.45 -3.38
N GLU A 137 13.53 -7.68 -2.90
CA GLU A 137 13.85 -8.84 -3.73
C GLU A 137 12.89 -8.79 -4.93
N ASP A 138 13.46 -8.42 -6.07
CA ASP A 138 12.76 -8.05 -7.29
C ASP A 138 11.92 -9.26 -7.72
N ILE A 139 10.61 -9.23 -7.44
CA ILE A 139 9.67 -10.32 -7.70
C ILE A 139 9.76 -10.78 -9.17
N ASN A 140 10.12 -9.85 -10.06
CA ASN A 140 10.40 -10.16 -11.45
C ASN A 140 11.63 -11.08 -11.61
N GLN A 141 12.75 -10.83 -10.91
CA GLN A 141 13.91 -11.72 -10.94
C GLN A 141 13.59 -13.12 -10.41
N LEU A 142 12.75 -13.23 -9.38
CA LEU A 142 12.35 -14.52 -8.82
C LEU A 142 11.48 -15.33 -9.80
N LEU A 143 10.54 -14.65 -10.48
CA LEU A 143 9.69 -15.25 -11.51
C LEU A 143 10.49 -15.66 -12.77
N PHE A 144 11.45 -14.83 -13.21
CA PHE A 144 12.26 -15.15 -14.38
C PHE A 144 13.31 -16.24 -14.11
N SER A 145 13.83 -16.32 -12.88
CA SER A 145 14.79 -17.37 -12.50
C SER A 145 14.13 -18.76 -12.42
N ALA A 146 12.88 -18.84 -11.94
CA ALA A 146 12.15 -20.11 -11.83
C ALA A 146 11.76 -20.72 -13.18
N ILE A 147 11.57 -19.89 -14.22
CA ILE A 147 11.19 -20.35 -15.58
C ILE A 147 12.42 -20.89 -16.34
N VAL A 148 13.62 -20.40 -16.05
CA VAL A 148 14.85 -20.78 -16.77
C VAL A 148 15.43 -22.11 -16.27
N GLN A 149 15.11 -22.56 -15.06
CA GLN A 149 15.62 -23.82 -14.49
C GLN A 149 14.91 -25.09 -15.00
N ASN A 150 13.85 -24.97 -15.79
CA ASN A 150 13.02 -26.10 -16.25
C ASN A 150 13.23 -26.49 -17.73
N ASN A 151 14.41 -26.25 -18.29
CA ASN A 151 14.84 -26.80 -19.59
C ASN A 151 16.09 -27.68 -19.44
#